data_AF-A0A8W8N788-F1
#
_entry.id   AF-A0A8W8N788-F1
#
_cell.length_a   1.000
_cell.length_b   1.000
_cell.length_c   1.000
_cell.angle_alpha   90.00
_cell.angle_beta   90.00
_cell.angle_gamma   90.00
#
_symmetry.space_group_name_H-M   'P 1'
#
loop_
_entity.id
_entity.type
_entity.pdbx_description
1 polymer ?
#
loop_
_entity_poly.entity_id
_entity_poly.type
_entity_poly.pdbx_seq_one_letter_code
_entity_poly.pdbx_strand_id
1 'polypeptide(L)'
;NDLQEGNILLKEEKSDDLCERLTIIDWEYCSYNYRGFDLGNHFCEWSCDYSCEAYPFYSYHPEDYPSKQTQKAFFQHYLEEQNKYLPNPVKVNDELLQHLYKEANTFAMTSHFFWGLWSVVQTEISDIEFGYLEYAITRFDGYFAKKESNKREELI
;
A
#
# COMPACT_ATOMS: atom_id res chain seq x y z
N ASN A 1 2.16 -6.47 5.73
CA ASN A 1 3.37 -5.87 5.15
C ASN A 1 3.42 -5.95 3.62
N ASP A 2 2.68 -6.86 2.96
CA ASP A 2 2.66 -6.98 1.50
C ASP A 2 1.20 -7.04 0.98
N LEU A 3 0.49 -5.92 1.11
CA LEU A 3 -0.94 -5.86 0.79
C LEU A 3 -1.19 -5.41 -0.65
N GLN A 4 -0.67 -6.16 -1.62
CA GLN A 4 -0.97 -6.03 -3.06
C GLN A 4 -2.26 -6.78 -3.43
N GLU A 5 -2.78 -6.54 -4.63
CA GLU A 5 -4.01 -7.14 -5.15
C GLU A 5 -3.92 -8.67 -5.26
N GLY A 6 -2.74 -9.23 -5.57
CA GLY A 6 -2.53 -10.68 -5.60
C GLY A 6 -2.78 -11.37 -4.25
N ASN A 7 -2.66 -10.64 -3.15
CA ASN A 7 -2.83 -11.15 -1.78
C ASN A 7 -4.24 -10.90 -1.20
N ILE A 8 -5.17 -10.38 -2.00
CA ILE A 8 -6.56 -10.11 -1.60
C ILE A 8 -7.50 -10.93 -2.49
N LEU A 9 -8.00 -12.04 -1.96
CA LEU A 9 -8.88 -12.94 -2.70
C LEU A 9 -10.36 -12.67 -2.42
N LEU A 10 -11.19 -12.87 -3.46
CA LEU A 10 -12.64 -12.89 -3.34
C LEU A 10 -13.14 -14.33 -3.38
N LYS A 11 -13.78 -14.80 -2.31
CA LYS A 11 -14.42 -16.12 -2.26
C LYS A 11 -15.57 -16.20 -3.26
N GLU A 12 -15.68 -17.36 -3.91
CA GLU A 12 -16.78 -17.67 -4.85
C GLU A 12 -18.14 -17.82 -4.16
N GLU A 13 -18.17 -18.07 -2.85
CA GLU A 13 -19.40 -18.26 -2.08
C GLU A 13 -20.35 -17.04 -2.15
N LYS A 14 -21.65 -17.33 -2.25
CA LYS A 14 -22.71 -16.31 -2.35
C LYS A 14 -23.08 -15.78 -0.95
N SER A 15 -22.20 -15.01 -0.31
CA SER A 15 -22.63 -14.03 0.68
C SER A 15 -22.90 -12.70 -0.02
N ASP A 16 -23.97 -12.02 0.37
CA ASP A 16 -24.23 -10.65 -0.08
C ASP A 16 -23.28 -9.66 0.65
N ASP A 17 -22.64 -10.08 1.74
CA ASP A 17 -21.63 -9.30 2.45
C ASP A 17 -20.24 -9.51 1.84
N LEU A 18 -19.71 -8.45 1.19
CA LEU A 18 -18.35 -8.45 0.64
C LEU A 18 -17.28 -8.63 1.72
N CYS A 19 -17.51 -8.17 2.96
CA CYS A 19 -16.55 -8.32 4.05
C CYS A 19 -16.33 -9.79 4.43
N GLU A 20 -17.35 -10.64 4.29
CA GLU A 20 -17.21 -12.09 4.55
C GLU A 20 -16.51 -12.84 3.41
N ARG A 21 -16.51 -12.23 2.22
CA ARG A 21 -15.99 -12.83 0.99
C ARG A 21 -14.56 -12.43 0.67
N LEU A 22 -14.09 -11.28 1.16
CA LEU A 22 -12.69 -10.90 1.01
C LEU A 22 -11.82 -11.67 2.01
N THR A 23 -10.65 -12.12 1.56
CA THR A 23 -9.68 -12.82 2.41
C THR A 23 -8.27 -12.42 2.02
N ILE A 24 -7.49 -12.05 3.04
CA ILE A 24 -6.08 -11.74 2.90
C ILE A 24 -5.29 -13.04 3.09
N ILE A 25 -4.43 -13.33 2.14
CA ILE A 25 -3.56 -14.51 2.14
C ILE A 25 -2.10 -14.09 2.15
N ASP A 26 -1.21 -15.08 2.04
CA ASP A 26 0.23 -14.89 1.84
C ASP A 26 0.91 -13.99 2.89
N TRP A 27 1.11 -14.57 4.08
CA TRP A 27 1.67 -13.87 5.24
C TRP A 27 3.21 -13.95 5.32
N GLU A 28 3.90 -14.20 4.21
CA GLU A 28 5.36 -14.41 4.17
C GLU A 28 6.16 -13.24 4.75
N TYR A 29 5.71 -12.01 4.50
CA TYR A 29 6.32 -10.79 5.05
C TYR A 29 5.70 -10.33 6.37
N CYS A 30 4.81 -11.11 6.99
CA CYS A 30 4.09 -10.70 8.19
C CYS A 30 5.03 -10.49 9.39
N SER A 31 4.88 -9.35 10.05
CA SER A 31 5.57 -9.04 11.30
C SER A 31 4.85 -7.92 12.04
N TYR A 32 5.21 -7.70 13.30
CA TYR A 32 4.84 -6.46 13.99
C TYR A 32 5.47 -5.27 13.26
N ASN A 33 4.66 -4.29 12.89
CA ASN A 33 5.11 -3.11 12.17
C ASN A 33 4.22 -1.89 12.50
N TYR A 34 4.63 -0.72 12.03
CA TYR A 34 3.80 0.47 12.06
C TYR A 34 2.65 0.32 11.07
N ARG A 35 1.40 0.56 11.51
CA ARG A 35 0.21 0.47 10.64
C ARG A 35 0.32 1.37 9.41
N GLY A 36 1.03 2.50 9.52
CA GLY A 36 1.30 3.40 8.39
C GLY A 36 2.02 2.69 7.24
N PHE A 37 2.86 1.69 7.52
CA PHE A 37 3.51 0.88 6.50
C PHE A 37 2.51 0.05 5.70
N ASP A 38 1.61 -0.68 6.36
CA ASP A 38 0.58 -1.45 5.65
C ASP A 38 -0.33 -0.56 4.80
N LEU A 39 -0.80 0.55 5.38
CA LEU A 39 -1.66 1.51 4.68
C LEU A 39 -0.94 2.18 3.51
N GLY A 40 0.27 2.69 3.75
CA GLY A 40 1.09 3.34 2.73
C GLY A 40 1.51 2.39 1.62
N ASN A 41 1.87 1.15 1.97
CA ASN A 41 2.19 0.10 1.00
C ASN A 41 0.99 -0.21 0.13
N HIS A 42 -0.17 -0.47 0.73
CA HIS A 42 -1.38 -0.78 -0.01
C HIS A 42 -1.71 0.32 -1.03
N PHE A 43 -1.55 1.59 -0.67
CA PHE A 43 -1.76 2.69 -1.61
C PHE A 43 -0.69 2.81 -2.69
N CYS A 44 0.56 2.42 -2.43
CA CYS A 44 1.58 2.32 -3.48
C CYS A 44 1.19 1.28 -4.53
N GLU A 45 0.61 0.14 -4.10
CA GLU A 45 0.20 -0.94 -5.02
C GLU A 45 -0.95 -0.53 -5.95
N TRP A 46 -1.75 0.50 -5.62
CA TRP A 46 -2.75 1.03 -6.55
C TRP A 46 -2.15 1.62 -7.84
N SER A 47 -0.87 1.98 -7.79
CA SER A 47 -0.12 2.48 -8.95
C SER A 47 0.63 1.39 -9.70
N CYS A 48 0.56 0.13 -9.28
CA CYS A 48 1.25 -0.99 -9.91
C CYS A 48 0.20 -1.94 -10.51
N ASP A 49 0.46 -2.43 -11.73
CA ASP A 49 -0.32 -3.52 -12.33
C ASP A 49 0.64 -4.63 -12.75
N TYR A 50 0.50 -5.80 -12.13
CA TYR A 50 1.33 -6.98 -12.39
C TYR A 50 0.73 -7.96 -13.40
N SER A 51 -0.37 -7.60 -14.07
CA SER A 51 -1.06 -8.46 -15.07
C SER A 51 -0.47 -8.36 -16.48
N CYS A 52 0.63 -7.63 -16.65
CA CYS A 52 1.26 -7.41 -17.96
C CYS A 52 1.93 -8.67 -18.52
N GLU A 53 1.52 -9.11 -19.72
CA GLU A 53 2.09 -10.31 -20.39
C GLU A 53 3.48 -10.10 -21.00
N ALA A 54 3.92 -8.84 -21.18
CA ALA A 54 5.18 -8.51 -21.81
C ALA A 54 6.15 -7.87 -20.81
N TYR A 55 7.45 -8.09 -21.02
CA TYR A 55 8.53 -7.44 -20.26
C TYR A 55 8.30 -5.92 -20.13
N PRO A 56 8.42 -5.33 -18.92
CA PRO A 56 9.00 -5.89 -17.69
C PRO A 56 8.03 -6.69 -16.81
N PHE A 57 6.88 -7.10 -17.33
CA PHE A 57 5.81 -7.86 -16.64
C PHE A 57 5.11 -7.09 -15.52
N TYR A 58 5.22 -5.76 -15.55
CA TYR A 58 4.38 -4.85 -14.78
C TYR A 58 4.25 -3.51 -15.51
N SER A 59 3.24 -2.72 -15.16
CA SER A 59 3.16 -1.30 -15.48
C SER A 59 3.04 -0.46 -14.21
N TYR A 60 3.42 0.82 -14.30
CA TYR A 60 3.35 1.75 -13.19
C TYR A 60 2.68 3.06 -13.61
N HIS A 61 1.60 3.38 -12.91
CA HIS A 61 0.70 4.50 -13.17
C HIS A 61 0.63 5.39 -11.91
N PRO A 62 1.55 6.35 -11.74
CA PRO A 62 1.59 7.20 -10.54
C PRO A 62 0.32 8.05 -10.37
N GLU A 63 -0.43 8.30 -11.43
CA GLU A 63 -1.73 8.96 -11.45
C GLU A 63 -2.84 8.18 -10.72
N ASP A 64 -2.70 6.86 -10.60
CA ASP A 64 -3.68 5.99 -9.95
C ASP A 64 -3.49 5.92 -8.43
N TYR A 65 -2.42 6.53 -7.91
CA TYR A 65 -2.22 6.65 -6.47
C TYR A 65 -3.43 7.36 -5.84
N PRO A 66 -4.06 6.81 -4.78
CA PRO A 66 -5.34 7.29 -4.31
C PRO A 66 -5.29 8.74 -3.87
N SER A 67 -6.29 9.52 -4.28
CA SER A 67 -6.42 10.92 -3.87
C SER A 67 -6.51 11.05 -2.34
N LYS A 68 -6.19 12.23 -1.80
CA LYS A 68 -6.36 12.51 -0.36
C LYS A 68 -7.77 12.24 0.15
N GLN A 69 -8.79 12.50 -0.67
CA GLN A 69 -10.19 12.21 -0.32
C GLN A 69 -10.44 10.70 -0.25
N THR A 70 -9.95 9.94 -1.23
CA THR A 70 -10.05 8.47 -1.27
C THR A 70 -9.34 7.85 -0.07
N GLN A 71 -8.13 8.30 0.26
CA GLN A 71 -7.39 7.81 1.43
C GLN A 71 -8.15 8.13 2.73
N LYS A 72 -8.69 9.34 2.90
CA LYS A 72 -9.48 9.70 4.08
C LYS A 72 -10.74 8.82 4.22
N ALA A 73 -11.41 8.51 3.11
CA ALA A 73 -12.56 7.60 3.12
C ALA A 73 -12.14 6.17 3.54
N PHE A 74 -11.01 5.68 3.04
CA PHE A 74 -10.43 4.40 3.47
C PHE A 74 -10.13 4.39 4.97
N PHE A 75 -9.46 5.42 5.48
CA PHE A 75 -9.13 5.54 6.91
C PHE A 75 -10.37 5.61 7.79
N GLN A 76 -11.44 6.27 7.33
CA GLN A 76 -12.70 6.31 8.05
C GLN A 76 -13.25 4.89 8.26
N HIS A 77 -13.36 4.09 7.20
CA HIS A 77 -13.82 2.70 7.31
C HIS A 77 -12.88 1.84 8.16
N TYR A 78 -11.57 1.99 8.01
CA TYR A 78 -10.57 1.31 8.83
C TYR A 78 -10.75 1.59 10.33
N LEU A 79 -10.93 2.86 10.71
CA LEU A 79 -11.12 3.26 12.10
C LEU A 79 -12.50 2.86 12.65
N GLU A 80 -13.54 2.96 11.83
CA GLU A 80 -14.90 2.51 12.18
C GLU A 80 -14.92 1.00 12.47
N GLU A 81 -14.24 0.19 11.66
CA GLU A 81 -14.12 -1.25 11.90
C GLU A 81 -13.30 -1.53 13.17
N GLN A 82 -12.16 -0.87 13.34
CA GLN A 82 -11.33 -1.01 14.54
C GLN A 82 -12.12 -0.68 15.82
N ASN A 83 -12.91 0.39 15.78
CA ASN A 83 -13.72 0.85 16.90
C ASN A 83 -14.72 -0.19 17.42
N LYS A 84 -15.18 -1.14 16.58
CA LYS A 84 -16.10 -2.20 17.01
C LYS A 84 -15.47 -3.12 18.06
N TYR A 85 -14.15 -3.22 18.12
CA TYR A 85 -13.40 -4.13 18.99
C TYR A 85 -12.66 -3.42 20.12
N LEU A 86 -12.68 -2.08 20.15
CA LEU A 86 -12.01 -1.30 21.20
C LEU A 86 -12.95 -1.11 22.40
N PRO A 87 -12.44 -1.24 23.65
CA PRO A 87 -13.25 -0.96 24.84
C PRO A 87 -13.66 0.51 24.95
N ASN A 88 -12.85 1.42 24.38
CA ASN A 88 -13.13 2.85 24.30
C ASN A 88 -12.93 3.31 22.85
N PRO A 89 -13.99 3.30 22.02
CA PRO A 89 -13.94 3.75 20.64
C PRO A 89 -13.48 5.21 20.52
N VAL A 90 -12.65 5.50 19.52
CA VAL A 90 -12.18 6.85 19.23
C VAL A 90 -13.15 7.53 18.27
N LYS A 91 -13.49 8.80 18.55
CA LYS A 91 -14.29 9.60 17.63
C LYS A 91 -13.48 9.86 16.35
N VAL A 92 -13.96 9.32 15.22
CA VAL A 92 -13.40 9.63 13.90
C VAL A 92 -13.73 11.08 13.56
N ASN A 93 -12.71 11.91 13.36
CA ASN A 93 -12.82 13.32 13.00
C ASN A 93 -11.75 13.68 11.95
N ASP A 94 -11.87 14.86 11.35
CA ASP A 94 -10.96 15.25 10.25
C ASP A 94 -9.49 15.36 10.70
N GLU A 95 -9.25 15.76 11.95
CA GLU A 95 -7.91 15.86 12.53
C GLU A 95 -7.22 14.49 12.59
N LEU A 96 -7.94 13.46 13.07
CA LEU A 96 -7.45 12.09 13.12
C LEU A 96 -7.23 11.52 11.71
N LEU A 97 -8.15 11.76 10.78
CA LEU A 97 -8.00 11.34 9.38
C LEU A 97 -6.80 12.05 8.72
N GLN A 98 -6.55 13.32 9.04
CA GLN A 98 -5.39 14.06 8.58
C GLN A 98 -4.08 13.53 9.18
N HIS A 99 -4.10 13.06 10.43
CA HIS A 99 -2.97 12.40 11.05
C HIS A 99 -2.64 11.06 10.37
N LEU A 100 -3.64 10.20 10.14
CA LEU A 100 -3.44 8.94 9.41
C LEU A 100 -2.96 9.18 7.98
N TYR A 101 -3.46 10.22 7.31
CA TYR A 101 -2.97 10.60 5.98
C TYR A 101 -1.47 10.92 5.99
N LYS A 102 -0.99 11.73 6.94
CA LYS A 102 0.44 12.04 7.08
C LYS A 102 1.26 10.79 7.42
N GLU A 103 0.75 9.96 8.34
CA GLU A 103 1.36 8.70 8.74
C GLU A 103 1.56 7.77 7.52
N ALA A 104 0.47 7.45 6.81
CA ALA A 104 0.49 6.54 5.67
C ALA A 104 1.38 7.05 4.52
N ASN A 105 1.32 8.34 4.16
CA ASN A 105 2.14 8.89 3.07
C ASN A 105 3.62 9.05 3.47
N THR A 106 3.93 9.17 4.75
CA THR A 106 5.32 9.08 5.22
C THR A 106 5.85 7.67 5.01
N PHE A 107 5.06 6.66 5.38
CA PHE A 107 5.45 5.26 5.22
C PHE A 107 5.35 4.74 3.78
N ALA A 108 4.56 5.37 2.90
CA ALA A 108 4.58 5.10 1.46
C ALA A 108 5.98 5.34 0.88
N MET A 109 6.72 6.36 1.36
CA MET A 109 8.14 6.52 1.03
C MET A 109 8.94 5.29 1.45
N THR A 110 8.74 4.82 2.68
CA THR A 110 9.45 3.67 3.23
C THR A 110 9.13 2.39 2.46
N SER A 111 7.88 2.19 2.03
CA SER A 111 7.47 1.08 1.16
C SER A 111 8.20 1.13 -0.18
N HIS A 112 8.21 2.28 -0.87
CA HIS A 112 8.99 2.47 -2.09
C HIS A 112 10.47 2.12 -1.90
N PHE A 113 11.10 2.59 -0.82
CA PHE A 113 12.49 2.27 -0.55
C PHE A 113 12.73 0.78 -0.24
N PHE A 114 11.86 0.18 0.59
CA PHE A 114 11.95 -1.22 0.98
C PHE A 114 11.84 -2.15 -0.23
N TRP A 115 10.79 -1.99 -1.04
CA TRP A 115 10.56 -2.83 -2.20
C TRP A 115 11.54 -2.54 -3.34
N GLY A 116 12.08 -1.32 -3.43
CA GLY A 116 13.21 -1.01 -4.31
C GLY A 116 14.45 -1.84 -3.96
N LEU A 117 14.84 -1.87 -2.68
CA LEU A 117 15.96 -2.70 -2.22
C LEU A 117 15.70 -4.20 -2.39
N TRP A 118 14.49 -4.66 -2.02
CA TRP A 118 14.07 -6.04 -2.24
C TRP A 118 14.25 -6.43 -3.71
N SER A 119 13.82 -5.56 -4.64
CA SER A 119 13.91 -5.85 -6.06
C SER A 119 15.35 -5.89 -6.58
N VAL A 120 16.24 -5.03 -6.07
CA VAL A 120 17.68 -5.12 -6.40
C VAL A 120 18.25 -6.48 -6.01
N VAL A 121 17.88 -7.00 -4.83
CA VAL A 121 18.31 -8.34 -4.39
C VAL A 121 17.73 -9.41 -5.30
N GLN A 122 16.44 -9.32 -5.64
CA GLN A 122 15.75 -10.29 -6.48
C GLN A 122 16.32 -10.38 -7.91
N THR A 123 16.88 -9.29 -8.45
CA THR A 123 17.59 -9.32 -9.74
C THR A 123 18.67 -10.39 -9.80
N GLU A 124 19.33 -10.70 -8.68
CA GLU A 124 20.44 -11.67 -8.62
C GLU A 124 20.00 -13.07 -8.18
N ILE A 125 18.87 -13.21 -7.48
CA ILE A 125 18.50 -14.46 -6.80
C ILE A 125 17.18 -15.08 -7.26
N SER A 126 16.35 -14.35 -8.02
CA SER A 126 15.06 -14.84 -8.47
C SER A 126 15.16 -15.57 -9.81
N ASP A 127 14.49 -16.72 -9.91
CA ASP A 127 14.33 -17.46 -11.17
C ASP A 127 13.08 -17.02 -11.96
N ILE A 128 12.27 -16.10 -11.42
CA ILE A 128 11.06 -15.60 -12.05
C ILE A 128 11.42 -14.59 -13.14
N GLU A 129 10.85 -14.75 -14.33
CA GLU A 129 11.01 -13.79 -15.42
C GLU A 129 10.21 -12.51 -15.12
N PHE A 130 10.87 -11.55 -14.47
CA PHE A 130 10.31 -10.25 -14.09
C PHE A 130 11.38 -9.18 -14.21
N GLY A 131 11.02 -7.96 -14.63
CA GLY A 131 11.95 -6.83 -14.75
C GLY A 131 12.34 -6.24 -13.39
N TYR A 132 13.06 -7.00 -12.56
CA TYR A 132 13.40 -6.61 -11.19
C TYR A 132 14.24 -5.34 -11.11
N LEU A 133 15.14 -5.10 -12.06
CA LEU A 133 15.96 -3.89 -12.05
C LEU A 133 15.12 -2.65 -12.42
N GLU A 134 14.26 -2.77 -13.44
CA GLU A 134 13.30 -1.74 -13.84
C GLU A 134 12.36 -1.40 -12.69
N TYR A 135 11.84 -2.44 -12.03
CA TYR A 135 10.98 -2.28 -10.87
C TYR A 135 11.72 -1.57 -9.72
N ALA A 136 12.96 -1.95 -9.45
CA ALA A 136 13.76 -1.27 -8.43
C ALA A 136 13.90 0.24 -8.72
N ILE A 137 14.20 0.60 -9.98
CA ILE A 137 14.29 1.98 -10.44
C ILE A 137 12.95 2.70 -10.23
N THR A 138 11.84 2.12 -10.70
CA THR A 138 10.49 2.67 -10.51
C THR A 138 10.18 2.93 -9.03
N ARG A 139 10.50 1.97 -8.14
CA ARG A 139 10.27 2.12 -6.71
C ARG A 139 11.16 3.21 -6.10
N PHE A 140 12.44 3.33 -6.50
CA PHE A 140 13.31 4.42 -6.02
C PHE A 140 12.87 5.80 -6.52
N ASP A 141 12.41 5.92 -7.77
CA ASP A 141 11.84 7.16 -8.29
C ASP A 141 10.60 7.57 -7.48
N GLY A 142 9.73 6.60 -7.15
CA GLY A 142 8.60 6.79 -6.24
C GLY A 142 9.02 7.29 -4.85
N TYR A 143 10.10 6.74 -4.28
CA TYR A 143 10.66 7.21 -3.00
C TYR A 143 11.06 8.69 -3.08
N PHE A 144 11.82 9.09 -4.11
CA PHE A 144 12.29 10.47 -4.25
C PHE A 144 11.12 11.45 -4.51
N ALA A 145 10.13 11.05 -5.31
CA ALA A 145 8.93 11.84 -5.55
C ALA A 145 8.13 12.09 -4.26
N LYS A 146 7.89 11.04 -3.47
CA LYS A 146 7.18 11.16 -2.18
C LYS A 146 7.99 11.96 -1.15
N LYS A 147 9.31 11.80 -1.10
CA LYS A 147 10.20 12.60 -0.24
C LYS A 147 10.10 14.10 -0.53
N GLU A 148 10.07 14.47 -1.81
CA GLU A 148 9.90 15.87 -2.21
C GLU A 148 8.49 16.39 -1.86
N SER A 149 7.45 15.58 -2.08
CA SER A 149 6.06 15.92 -1.73
C SER A 149 5.89 16.16 -0.22
N ASN A 150 6.41 15.26 0.62
CA ASN A 150 6.27 15.35 2.07
C ASN A 150 7.02 16.57 2.65
N LYS A 151 8.20 16.93 2.11
CA LYS A 151 8.88 18.17 2.50
C LYS A 151 8.05 19.42 2.21
N ARG A 152 7.30 19.44 1.11
CA ARG A 152 6.42 20.58 0.78
C ARG A 152 5.23 20.66 1.72
N GLU A 153 4.68 19.52 2.16
CA GLU A 153 3.60 19.49 3.15
C GLU A 153 4.05 19.90 4.57
N GLU A 154 5.33 19.73 4.93
CA GLU A 154 5.89 20.22 6.21
C GLU A 154 6.17 21.73 6.23
N LEU A 155 6.28 22.36 5.05
CA LEU A 155 6.58 23.78 4.89
C LEU A 155 5.33 24.68 4.79
N ILE A 156 4.13 24.11 4.80
CA ILE A 156 2.83 24.79 4.70
C ILE A 156 2.05 24.57 6.01
#